data_AF-A0A9E3W2M1-F1
#
_entry.id   AF-A0A9E3W2M1-F1
#
_cell.length_a   1.000
_cell.length_b   1.000
_cell.length_c   1.000
_cell.angle_alpha   90.00
_cell.angle_beta   90.00
_cell.angle_gamma   90.00
#
_symmetry.space_group_name_H-M   'P 1'
#
loop_
_entity.id
_entity.type
_entity.pdbx_description
1 polymer ?
#
loop_
_entity_poly.entity_id
_entity_poly.type
_entity_poly.pdbx_seq_one_letter_code
_entity_poly.pdbx_strand_id
1 'polypeptide(L)'
;MKRIIFTLSLFLSIHLMLSAQIDEQFITRFKQFGNAVAIDGDWAIVGNMWEGRFDNGGREYPNAGAVYIFRKQANGLWTEHSYLTEQCWFDGTGEQHGLNYGMSVDIYGNWAVVGADYDSDGTGEIGPDGVVFVYKYHSTIDAWVYYAKLAATDNPGEQLSPVNNFGFSVSVSEGVLAVGDPDWGATDNNLPFRGAVYVYSST
;
A
#
# COMPACT_ATOMS: atom_id res chain seq x y z
N MET A 1 -9.24 3.02 -29.02
CA MET A 1 -8.90 2.85 -27.59
C MET A 1 -7.38 2.82 -27.49
N LYS A 2 -6.73 3.86 -26.95
CA LYS A 2 -5.27 3.88 -26.77
C LYS A 2 -4.95 3.14 -25.47
N ARG A 3 -4.40 1.92 -25.57
CA ARG A 3 -3.80 1.24 -24.42
C ARG A 3 -2.47 1.95 -24.13
N ILE A 4 -2.35 2.56 -22.96
CA ILE A 4 -1.07 3.00 -22.42
C ILE A 4 -0.44 1.75 -21.81
N ILE A 5 0.48 1.14 -22.54
CA ILE A 5 1.27 0.02 -22.03
C ILE A 5 2.45 0.67 -21.31
N PHE A 6 2.52 0.51 -19.99
CA PHE A 6 3.71 0.84 -19.22
C PHE A 6 4.78 -0.23 -19.50
N THR A 7 5.39 -0.19 -20.68
CA THR A 7 6.61 -0.96 -20.94
C THR A 7 7.78 -0.16 -20.39
N LEU A 8 8.36 -0.61 -19.27
CA LEU A 8 9.66 -0.14 -18.81
C LEU A 8 10.70 -0.51 -19.88
N SER A 9 11.12 0.46 -20.69
CA SER A 9 12.11 0.25 -21.75
C SER A 9 13.50 0.14 -21.13
N LEU A 10 13.91 -1.08 -20.80
CA LEU A 10 15.30 -1.37 -20.41
C LEU A 10 16.20 -1.31 -21.66
N PHE A 11 16.87 -0.17 -21.87
CA PHE A 11 17.90 -0.06 -22.91
C PHE A 11 19.14 -0.87 -22.53
N LEU A 12 19.38 -1.93 -23.30
CA LEU A 12 20.67 -2.30 -23.89
C LEU A 12 21.92 -2.08 -23.01
N SER A 13 22.25 -3.06 -22.18
CA SER A 13 23.62 -3.53 -21.94
C SER A 13 23.56 -4.81 -21.11
N ILE A 14 23.75 -5.96 -21.72
CA ILE A 14 24.56 -7.07 -21.22
C ILE A 14 24.78 -8.02 -22.39
N HIS A 15 26.01 -7.99 -22.88
CA HIS A 15 26.58 -9.04 -23.72
C HIS A 15 26.88 -10.23 -22.80
N LEU A 16 26.49 -11.44 -23.22
CA LEU A 16 26.73 -12.73 -22.55
C LEU A 16 26.18 -12.86 -21.11
N MET A 17 24.96 -13.37 -20.98
CA MET A 17 24.77 -14.51 -20.08
C MET A 17 24.09 -15.65 -20.83
N LEU A 18 24.85 -16.73 -20.90
CA LEU A 18 24.51 -18.05 -21.36
C LEU A 18 23.31 -18.58 -20.55
N SER A 19 22.47 -19.39 -21.18
CA SER A 19 21.32 -20.09 -20.60
C SER A 19 21.47 -20.52 -19.14
N ALA A 20 20.80 -19.83 -18.21
CA ALA A 20 20.26 -20.38 -16.97
C ALA A 20 19.42 -19.29 -16.28
N GLN A 21 18.18 -19.63 -15.92
CA GLN A 21 17.22 -18.81 -15.16
C GLN A 21 16.60 -17.62 -15.91
N ILE A 22 15.48 -17.89 -16.58
CA ILE A 22 14.40 -16.90 -16.58
C ILE A 22 14.02 -16.77 -15.10
N ASP A 23 14.33 -15.62 -14.53
CA ASP A 23 14.21 -15.30 -13.12
C ASP A 23 12.78 -15.54 -12.61
N GLU A 24 12.56 -16.60 -11.82
CA GLU A 24 11.29 -16.85 -11.14
C GLU A 24 10.90 -15.67 -10.20
N GLN A 25 11.88 -14.84 -9.79
CA GLN A 25 11.64 -13.61 -9.02
C GLN A 25 10.93 -12.52 -9.85
N PHE A 26 10.92 -12.62 -11.18
CA PHE A 26 10.22 -11.66 -12.04
C PHE A 26 8.70 -11.95 -12.12
N ILE A 27 8.26 -13.17 -11.80
CA ILE A 27 6.84 -13.58 -11.88
C ILE A 27 6.06 -13.19 -10.60
N THR A 28 6.71 -13.01 -9.45
CA THR A 28 6.06 -12.54 -8.21
C THR A 28 5.84 -11.03 -8.18
N ARG A 29 6.62 -10.25 -8.94
CA ARG A 29 6.55 -8.79 -8.92
C ARG A 29 5.29 -8.16 -9.50
N PHE A 30 4.44 -8.89 -10.23
CA PHE A 30 3.34 -8.25 -10.96
C PHE A 30 2.01 -8.99 -10.88
N LYS A 31 1.84 -9.91 -9.92
CA LYS A 31 0.61 -10.72 -9.86
C LYS A 31 -0.66 -9.87 -9.74
N GLN A 32 -0.56 -8.67 -9.15
CA GLN A 32 -1.69 -7.76 -8.97
C GLN A 32 -1.34 -6.29 -9.17
N PHE A 33 -0.31 -5.99 -9.97
CA PHE A 33 -0.02 -4.61 -10.32
C PHE A 33 -1.24 -3.97 -10.99
N GLY A 34 -1.72 -2.86 -10.44
CA GLY A 34 -2.97 -2.23 -10.87
C GLY A 34 -4.21 -2.71 -10.11
N ASN A 35 -4.08 -3.40 -8.97
CA ASN A 35 -5.24 -3.74 -8.13
C ASN A 35 -5.99 -2.50 -7.65
N ALA A 36 -5.25 -1.41 -7.40
CA ALA A 36 -5.79 -0.11 -7.06
C ALA A 36 -5.03 0.97 -7.83
N VAL A 37 -5.75 1.99 -8.31
CA VAL A 37 -5.18 3.10 -9.07
C VAL A 37 -5.88 4.40 -8.73
N ALA A 38 -5.12 5.48 -8.68
CA ALA A 38 -5.65 6.85 -8.61
C ALA A 38 -4.77 7.81 -9.41
N ILE A 39 -5.32 8.95 -9.79
CA ILE A 39 -4.66 9.96 -10.60
C ILE A 39 -5.10 11.35 -10.18
N ASP A 40 -4.15 12.25 -10.03
CA ASP A 40 -4.40 13.68 -9.85
C ASP A 40 -3.31 14.49 -10.56
N GLY A 41 -3.74 15.41 -11.43
CA GLY A 41 -2.85 16.20 -12.28
C GLY A 41 -1.83 15.35 -13.05
N ASP A 42 -0.55 15.55 -12.73
CA ASP A 42 0.59 14.85 -13.35
C ASP A 42 1.06 13.64 -12.53
N TRP A 43 0.33 13.23 -11.50
CA TRP A 43 0.65 12.07 -10.67
C TRP A 43 -0.35 10.95 -10.86
N ALA A 44 0.14 9.72 -10.96
CA ALA A 44 -0.66 8.51 -10.89
C ALA A 44 -0.04 7.56 -9.88
N ILE A 45 -0.86 6.91 -9.07
CA ILE A 45 -0.44 5.95 -8.06
C ILE A 45 -1.05 4.59 -8.39
N VAL A 46 -0.26 3.52 -8.24
CA VAL A 46 -0.64 2.16 -8.61
C VAL A 46 -0.24 1.21 -7.50
N GLY A 47 -1.22 0.50 -6.95
CA GLY A 47 -1.02 -0.56 -5.98
C GLY A 47 -0.57 -1.88 -6.63
N ASN A 48 0.18 -2.66 -5.85
CA ASN A 48 0.57 -4.03 -6.16
C ASN A 48 0.63 -4.85 -4.87
N MET A 49 -0.54 -5.14 -4.29
CA MET A 49 -0.62 -5.72 -2.94
C MET A 49 0.02 -7.12 -2.77
N TRP A 50 0.30 -7.84 -3.86
CA TRP A 50 0.90 -9.18 -3.84
C TRP A 50 2.34 -9.22 -4.33
N GLU A 51 3.05 -8.09 -4.25
CA GLU A 51 4.48 -8.10 -4.50
C GLU A 51 5.22 -8.81 -3.35
N GLY A 52 5.90 -9.91 -3.68
CA GLY A 52 6.71 -10.64 -2.72
C GLY A 52 8.00 -9.90 -2.37
N ARG A 53 8.45 -10.02 -1.11
CA ARG A 53 9.74 -9.49 -0.63
C ARG A 53 10.47 -10.49 0.24
N PHE A 54 11.76 -10.23 0.44
CA PHE A 54 12.57 -10.92 1.43
C PHE A 54 13.01 -9.96 2.53
N ASP A 55 12.99 -10.40 3.78
CA ASP A 55 13.69 -9.66 4.84
C ASP A 55 15.21 -9.88 4.77
N ASN A 56 15.94 -9.17 5.63
CA ASN A 56 17.41 -9.27 5.72
C ASN A 56 17.89 -10.68 6.12
N GLY A 57 17.02 -11.52 6.68
CA GLY A 57 17.30 -12.91 7.03
C GLY A 57 17.01 -13.89 5.90
N GLY A 58 16.52 -13.42 4.75
CA GLY A 58 16.17 -14.24 3.59
C GLY A 58 14.80 -14.92 3.70
N ARG A 59 13.94 -14.53 4.66
CA ARG A 59 12.57 -15.03 4.73
C ARG A 59 11.69 -14.30 3.71
N GLU A 60 10.89 -15.05 2.98
CA GLU A 60 9.94 -14.52 2.00
C GLU A 60 8.61 -14.09 2.64
N TYR A 61 8.09 -12.95 2.18
CA TYR A 61 6.77 -12.40 2.48
C TYR A 61 6.05 -12.23 1.13
N PRO A 62 5.25 -13.22 0.69
CA PRO A 62 4.72 -13.28 -0.68
C PRO A 62 3.68 -12.19 -1.00
N ASN A 63 3.15 -11.53 0.02
CA ASN A 63 2.19 -10.44 -0.06
C ASN A 63 2.64 -9.21 0.72
N ALA A 64 3.95 -8.94 0.75
CA ALA A 64 4.49 -7.71 1.31
C ALA A 64 3.90 -6.45 0.66
N GLY A 65 3.63 -6.54 -0.64
CA GLY A 65 3.00 -5.47 -1.40
C GLY A 65 3.96 -4.33 -1.78
N ALA A 66 3.48 -3.46 -2.67
CA ALA A 66 4.19 -2.29 -3.13
C ALA A 66 3.23 -1.23 -3.69
N VAL A 67 3.71 -0.01 -3.78
CA VAL A 67 3.05 1.06 -4.52
C VAL A 67 4.03 1.75 -5.45
N TYR A 68 3.57 2.04 -6.65
CA TYR A 68 4.32 2.75 -7.68
C TYR A 68 3.66 4.10 -7.93
N ILE A 69 4.45 5.16 -7.90
CA ILE A 69 4.00 6.51 -8.29
C ILE A 69 4.66 6.87 -9.60
N PHE A 70 3.84 7.25 -10.56
CA PHE A 70 4.26 7.71 -11.88
C PHE A 70 4.05 9.21 -11.99
N ARG A 71 4.98 9.87 -12.68
CA ARG A 71 4.85 11.28 -13.05
C ARG A 71 4.71 11.43 -14.55
N LYS A 72 3.76 12.25 -14.97
CA LYS A 72 3.62 12.66 -16.36
C LYS A 72 4.69 13.70 -16.69
N GLN A 73 5.47 13.39 -17.71
CA GLN A 73 6.52 14.24 -18.24
C GLN A 73 5.94 15.27 -19.23
N ALA A 74 6.71 16.33 -19.52
CA ALA A 74 6.29 17.39 -20.44
C ALA A 74 5.97 16.90 -21.87
N ASN A 75 6.58 15.79 -22.29
CA ASN A 75 6.31 15.13 -23.57
C ASN A 75 5.04 14.24 -23.56
N GLY A 76 4.31 14.21 -22.44
CA GLY A 76 3.09 13.42 -22.25
C GLY A 76 3.33 11.96 -21.90
N LEU A 77 4.58 11.51 -21.77
CA LEU A 77 4.92 10.15 -21.32
C LEU A 77 4.81 10.07 -19.80
N TRP A 78 4.42 8.89 -19.30
CA TRP A 78 4.45 8.59 -17.88
C TRP A 78 5.70 7.78 -17.56
N THR A 79 6.42 8.19 -16.52
CA THR A 79 7.61 7.50 -16.02
C THR A 79 7.43 7.15 -14.55
N GLU A 80 7.90 5.98 -14.13
CA GLU A 80 7.97 5.65 -12.71
C GLU A 80 8.86 6.69 -12.02
N HIS A 81 8.32 7.30 -10.97
CA HIS A 81 8.97 8.32 -10.18
C HIS A 81 9.37 7.79 -8.81
N SER A 82 8.49 7.00 -8.18
CA SER A 82 8.76 6.43 -6.87
C SER A 82 8.21 5.02 -6.76
N TYR A 83 8.89 4.24 -5.94
CA TYR A 83 8.52 2.90 -5.53
C TYR A 83 8.52 2.88 -4.02
N LEU A 84 7.34 2.67 -3.44
CA LEU A 84 7.08 2.73 -2.00
C LEU A 84 6.78 1.32 -1.49
N THR A 85 7.34 1.01 -0.33
CA THR A 85 7.33 -0.33 0.27
C THR A 85 7.26 -0.20 1.77
N GLU A 86 6.63 -1.17 2.44
CA GLU A 86 6.67 -1.27 3.88
C GLU A 86 7.64 -2.37 4.35
N GLN A 87 8.16 -2.22 5.57
CA GLN A 87 9.02 -3.23 6.17
C GLN A 87 8.18 -4.41 6.70
N CYS A 88 8.36 -5.57 6.09
CA CYS A 88 7.78 -6.81 6.62
C CYS A 88 8.68 -7.41 7.70
N TRP A 89 8.06 -8.00 8.71
CA TRP A 89 8.76 -8.75 9.75
C TRP A 89 7.84 -9.81 10.36
N PHE A 90 8.44 -10.69 11.17
CA PHE A 90 7.78 -11.81 11.82
C PHE A 90 8.07 -11.75 13.32
N ASP A 91 7.04 -11.91 14.12
CA ASP A 91 7.08 -11.72 15.57
C ASP A 91 7.52 -12.94 16.38
N GLY A 92 7.63 -14.12 15.74
CA GLY A 92 7.95 -15.37 16.43
C GLY A 92 6.72 -16.22 16.76
N THR A 93 5.50 -15.68 16.64
CA THR A 93 4.24 -16.35 17.03
C THR A 93 3.53 -17.01 15.86
N GLY A 94 3.93 -16.68 14.62
CA GLY A 94 3.27 -17.15 13.41
C GLY A 94 2.74 -15.99 12.54
N GLU A 95 2.71 -14.77 13.09
CA GLU A 95 2.16 -13.59 12.42
C GLU A 95 3.20 -12.86 11.57
N GLN A 96 2.72 -12.33 10.44
CA GLN A 96 3.52 -11.55 9.50
C GLN A 96 2.93 -10.14 9.44
N HIS A 97 3.81 -9.15 9.54
CA HIS A 97 3.45 -7.74 9.53
C HIS A 97 3.87 -7.08 8.22
N GLY A 98 3.29 -5.92 7.92
CA GLY A 98 3.54 -5.17 6.70
C GLY A 98 3.04 -5.88 5.45
N LEU A 99 1.91 -6.59 5.52
CA LEU A 99 1.33 -7.28 4.38
C LEU A 99 0.26 -6.45 3.68
N ASN A 100 -0.05 -6.81 2.44
CA ASN A 100 -1.04 -6.18 1.57
C ASN A 100 -0.83 -4.67 1.34
N TYR A 101 0.39 -4.16 1.54
CA TYR A 101 0.69 -2.76 1.25
C TYR A 101 0.35 -2.42 -0.21
N GLY A 102 -0.48 -1.40 -0.41
CA GLY A 102 -0.99 -1.05 -1.75
C GLY A 102 -2.32 -1.72 -2.11
N MET A 103 -3.03 -2.32 -1.15
CA MET A 103 -4.38 -2.85 -1.35
C MET A 103 -5.36 -1.77 -1.82
N SER A 104 -5.27 -0.58 -1.21
CA SER A 104 -6.01 0.60 -1.60
C SER A 104 -5.05 1.78 -1.73
N VAL A 105 -5.30 2.66 -2.70
CA VAL A 105 -4.47 3.86 -2.91
C VAL A 105 -5.34 5.04 -3.30
N ASP A 106 -4.95 6.23 -2.88
CA ASP A 106 -5.47 7.48 -3.43
C ASP A 106 -4.38 8.56 -3.44
N ILE A 107 -4.51 9.55 -4.32
CA ILE A 107 -3.55 10.64 -4.50
C ILE A 107 -4.26 11.96 -4.79
N TYR A 108 -3.90 13.01 -4.06
CA TYR A 108 -4.46 14.35 -4.24
C TYR A 108 -3.41 15.41 -3.94
N GLY A 109 -3.12 16.25 -4.92
CA GLY A 109 -2.09 17.28 -4.84
C GLY A 109 -0.72 16.69 -4.50
N ASN A 110 -0.24 16.99 -3.29
CA ASN A 110 1.02 16.48 -2.76
C ASN A 110 0.84 15.40 -1.68
N TRP A 111 -0.34 14.79 -1.59
CA TRP A 111 -0.63 13.71 -0.64
C TRP A 111 -0.91 12.41 -1.38
N ALA A 112 -0.32 11.34 -0.90
CA ALA A 112 -0.57 9.98 -1.35
C ALA A 112 -0.92 9.14 -0.13
N VAL A 113 -1.91 8.28 -0.28
CA VAL A 113 -2.43 7.44 0.81
C VAL A 113 -2.44 6.01 0.33
N VAL A 114 -2.00 5.11 1.20
CA VAL A 114 -1.85 3.68 0.91
C VAL A 114 -2.44 2.87 2.04
N GLY A 115 -3.44 2.04 1.76
CA GLY A 115 -3.97 1.07 2.72
C GLY A 115 -3.21 -0.25 2.73
N ALA A 116 -3.16 -0.86 3.91
CA ALA A 116 -2.73 -2.22 4.18
C ALA A 116 -3.69 -2.81 5.21
N ASP A 117 -4.62 -3.65 4.77
CA ASP A 117 -5.65 -4.26 5.62
C ASP A 117 -5.13 -5.40 6.51
N TYR A 118 -3.85 -5.74 6.39
CA TYR A 118 -3.22 -6.84 7.11
C TYR A 118 -1.82 -6.43 7.61
N ASP A 119 -1.76 -5.43 8.48
CA ASP A 119 -0.51 -4.98 9.11
C ASP A 119 -0.76 -4.43 10.52
N SER A 120 -0.05 -4.95 11.52
CA SER A 120 -0.26 -4.53 12.90
C SER A 120 0.11 -3.06 13.13
N ASP A 121 -0.52 -2.44 14.11
CA ASP A 121 -0.20 -1.07 14.53
C ASP A 121 1.14 -0.95 15.29
N GLY A 122 1.82 -2.07 15.55
CA GLY A 122 3.11 -2.14 16.25
C GLY A 122 3.01 -2.12 17.78
N THR A 123 1.81 -2.22 18.37
CA THR A 123 1.60 -2.22 19.83
C THR A 123 1.77 -3.58 20.50
N GLY A 124 1.97 -4.64 19.70
CA GLY A 124 2.17 -6.00 20.22
C GLY A 124 0.89 -6.70 20.65
N GLU A 125 -0.28 -6.13 20.36
CA GLU A 125 -1.53 -6.89 20.33
C GLU A 125 -1.56 -7.77 19.07
N ILE A 126 -1.94 -9.02 19.27
CA ILE A 126 -1.88 -10.11 18.29
C ILE A 126 -3.19 -10.11 17.50
N GLY A 127 -3.14 -9.76 16.22
CA GLY A 127 -4.30 -9.68 15.33
C GLY A 127 -4.02 -8.86 14.05
N PRO A 128 -4.76 -9.11 12.95
CA PRO A 128 -4.62 -8.33 11.73
C PRO A 128 -5.32 -6.98 11.88
N ASP A 129 -4.58 -6.00 12.38
CA ASP A 129 -5.03 -4.62 12.30
C ASP A 129 -4.87 -4.12 10.87
N GLY A 130 -5.80 -3.27 10.46
CA GLY A 130 -5.68 -2.54 9.22
C GLY A 130 -4.98 -1.21 9.49
N VAL A 131 -4.13 -0.76 8.57
CA VAL A 131 -3.41 0.51 8.68
C VAL A 131 -3.43 1.29 7.37
N VAL A 132 -3.20 2.59 7.49
CA VAL A 132 -3.07 3.51 6.37
C VAL A 132 -1.77 4.29 6.49
N PHE A 133 -0.97 4.26 5.44
CA PHE A 133 0.25 5.04 5.29
C PHE A 133 -0.06 6.32 4.52
N VAL A 134 0.43 7.44 5.05
CA VAL A 134 0.31 8.76 4.45
C VAL A 134 1.69 9.22 4.02
N TYR A 135 1.80 9.65 2.77
CA TYR A 135 3.01 10.22 2.20
C TYR A 135 2.74 11.65 1.73
N LYS A 136 3.75 12.50 1.87
CA LYS A 136 3.74 13.87 1.36
C LYS A 136 4.85 14.06 0.34
N TYR A 137 4.53 14.62 -0.81
CA TYR A 137 5.52 14.97 -1.82
C TYR A 137 6.24 16.28 -1.44
N HIS A 138 7.57 16.21 -1.43
CA HIS A 138 8.47 17.34 -1.17
C HIS A 138 9.22 17.71 -2.44
N SER A 139 8.77 18.77 -3.11
CA SER A 139 9.35 19.24 -4.38
C SER A 139 10.82 19.70 -4.27
N THR A 140 11.30 20.05 -3.07
CA THR A 140 12.69 20.46 -2.85
C THR A 140 13.68 19.32 -2.98
N ILE A 141 13.24 18.09 -2.71
CA ILE A 141 14.05 16.86 -2.77
C ILE A 141 13.51 15.86 -3.80
N ASP A 142 12.47 16.25 -4.55
CA ASP A 142 11.78 15.43 -5.54
C ASP A 142 11.40 14.04 -5.02
N ALA A 143 10.84 13.96 -3.81
CA ALA A 143 10.56 12.70 -3.15
C ALA A 143 9.20 12.68 -2.45
N TRP A 144 8.55 11.51 -2.48
CA TRP A 144 7.45 11.18 -1.59
C TRP A 144 8.03 10.72 -0.25
N VAL A 145 7.73 11.47 0.80
CA VAL A 145 8.26 11.23 2.15
C VAL A 145 7.14 10.67 3.02
N TYR A 146 7.45 9.61 3.77
CA TYR A 146 6.54 9.08 4.77
C TYR A 146 6.17 10.17 5.79
N TYR A 147 4.87 10.36 6.00
CA TYR A 147 4.32 11.37 6.88
C TYR A 147 3.74 10.75 8.15
N ALA A 148 2.91 9.73 8.02
CA ALA A 148 2.26 9.07 9.15
C ALA A 148 1.78 7.65 8.81
N LYS A 149 1.60 6.82 9.84
CA LYS A 149 0.87 5.56 9.82
C LYS A 149 -0.33 5.74 10.75
N LEU A 150 -1.52 5.47 10.24
CA LEU A 150 -2.78 5.54 10.95
C LEU A 150 -3.31 4.12 11.13
N ALA A 151 -3.85 3.83 12.31
CA ALA A 151 -4.57 2.61 12.60
C ALA A 151 -5.96 2.97 13.13
N ALA A 152 -6.88 2.01 13.10
CA ALA A 152 -8.14 2.14 13.82
C ALA A 152 -7.86 2.10 15.33
N THR A 153 -7.71 3.27 15.96
CA THR A 153 -7.77 3.36 17.41
C THR A 153 -9.20 3.72 17.81
N ASP A 154 -9.93 2.77 18.36
CA ASP A 154 -11.10 3.11 19.16
C ASP A 154 -10.68 3.65 20.54
N ASN A 155 -11.68 4.16 21.25
CA ASN A 155 -11.50 4.74 22.56
C ASN A 155 -10.76 3.76 23.49
N PRO A 156 -9.76 4.21 24.26
CA PRO A 156 -9.10 3.37 25.25
C PRO A 156 -10.14 2.87 26.28
N GLY A 157 -10.56 1.61 26.15
CA GLY A 157 -11.51 0.99 27.06
C GLY A 157 -12.58 0.09 26.44
N GLU A 158 -12.74 0.06 25.11
CA GLU A 158 -13.57 -0.96 24.45
C GLU A 158 -12.70 -2.16 24.08
N GLN A 159 -13.18 -3.37 24.38
CA GLN A 159 -12.47 -4.59 24.02
C GLN A 159 -12.57 -4.74 22.51
N LEU A 160 -11.47 -4.38 21.82
CA LEU A 160 -11.25 -4.62 20.41
C LEU A 160 -11.63 -6.06 20.09
N SER A 161 -12.68 -6.20 19.29
CA SER A 161 -12.82 -7.44 18.52
C SER A 161 -11.66 -7.43 17.52
N PRO A 162 -10.98 -8.57 17.26
CA PRO A 162 -10.10 -8.68 16.12
C PRO A 162 -10.97 -8.57 14.86
N VAL A 163 -11.23 -7.36 14.38
CA VAL A 163 -11.95 -7.05 13.15
C VAL A 163 -11.40 -5.76 12.56
N ASN A 164 -10.93 -5.72 11.31
CA ASN A 164 -9.89 -6.53 10.60
C ASN A 164 -9.70 -5.95 9.19
N ASN A 165 -10.03 -4.68 8.92
CA ASN A 165 -10.04 -4.14 7.54
C ASN A 165 -9.90 -2.61 7.48
N PHE A 166 -9.38 -1.94 8.52
CA PHE A 166 -9.05 -0.50 8.39
C PHE A 166 -8.07 -0.28 7.23
N GLY A 167 -8.34 0.70 6.37
CA GLY A 167 -7.53 0.89 5.17
C GLY A 167 -7.95 0.01 3.99
N PHE A 168 -9.01 -0.80 4.11
CA PHE A 168 -9.59 -1.54 3.00
C PHE A 168 -9.97 -0.63 1.83
N SER A 169 -10.45 0.58 2.14
CA SER A 169 -10.64 1.64 1.16
C SER A 169 -10.17 2.96 1.73
N VAL A 170 -9.56 3.79 0.88
CA VAL A 170 -9.06 5.12 1.25
C VAL A 170 -9.52 6.12 0.21
N SER A 171 -9.75 7.36 0.65
CA SER A 171 -9.87 8.51 -0.24
C SER A 171 -9.28 9.74 0.41
N VAL A 172 -8.55 10.54 -0.36
CA VAL A 172 -7.95 11.80 0.07
C VAL A 172 -8.36 12.93 -0.87
N SER A 173 -8.85 14.03 -0.30
CA SER A 173 -9.17 15.22 -1.06
C SER A 173 -9.14 16.43 -0.16
N GLU A 174 -8.56 17.54 -0.64
CA GLU A 174 -8.61 18.85 0.03
C GLU A 174 -8.20 18.82 1.52
N GLY A 175 -7.23 17.96 1.89
CA GLY A 175 -6.75 17.82 3.28
C GLY A 175 -7.65 16.97 4.18
N VAL A 176 -8.66 16.32 3.61
CA VAL A 176 -9.51 15.32 4.26
C VAL A 176 -9.11 13.93 3.77
N LEU A 177 -8.89 13.01 4.70
CA LEU A 177 -8.69 11.60 4.44
C LEU A 177 -9.87 10.82 5.03
N ALA A 178 -10.56 10.03 4.20
CA ALA A 178 -11.53 9.04 4.63
C ALA A 178 -10.95 7.63 4.52
N VAL A 179 -11.14 6.82 5.55
CA VAL A 179 -10.68 5.42 5.62
C VAL A 179 -11.86 4.53 5.95
N GLY A 180 -12.15 3.55 5.08
CA GLY A 180 -13.19 2.56 5.31
C GLY A 180 -12.69 1.36 6.09
N ASP A 181 -13.57 0.82 6.93
CA ASP A 181 -13.40 -0.42 7.69
C ASP A 181 -14.72 -1.22 7.65
N PRO A 182 -14.94 -2.02 6.60
CA PRO A 182 -16.24 -2.63 6.31
C PRO A 182 -16.73 -3.68 7.32
N ASP A 183 -15.86 -4.21 8.19
CA ASP A 183 -16.20 -5.32 9.11
C ASP A 183 -16.22 -4.92 10.60
N TRP A 184 -16.26 -3.62 10.88
CA TRP A 184 -16.35 -3.07 12.24
C TRP A 184 -17.59 -3.54 13.04
N GLY A 185 -17.39 -4.28 14.14
CA GLY A 185 -18.43 -4.53 15.15
C GLY A 185 -19.09 -5.92 15.14
N ALA A 186 -18.29 -6.99 15.00
CA ALA A 186 -18.77 -8.38 14.98
C ALA A 186 -18.89 -9.07 16.36
N THR A 187 -19.12 -8.34 17.48
CA THR A 187 -19.10 -8.94 18.83
C THR A 187 -20.43 -9.09 19.55
N ASP A 188 -21.53 -8.54 19.05
CA ASP A 188 -22.85 -8.92 19.53
C ASP A 188 -23.50 -9.92 18.58
N ASN A 189 -23.75 -11.14 19.10
CA ASN A 189 -24.28 -12.34 18.43
C ASN A 189 -25.68 -12.18 17.78
N ASN A 190 -26.00 -11.03 17.18
CA ASN A 190 -27.22 -10.78 16.41
C ASN A 190 -27.16 -9.54 15.49
N LEU A 191 -25.99 -8.92 15.25
CA LEU A 191 -25.87 -7.82 14.30
C LEU A 191 -24.85 -8.18 13.19
N PRO A 192 -25.28 -8.27 11.92
CA PRO A 192 -24.38 -8.55 10.81
C PRO A 192 -23.42 -7.37 10.58
N PHE A 193 -22.15 -7.68 10.27
CA PHE A 193 -21.09 -6.79 9.78
C PHE A 193 -21.51 -5.33 9.59
N ARG A 194 -21.22 -4.47 10.57
CA ARG A 194 -21.35 -3.03 10.41
C ARG A 194 -20.03 -2.53 9.82
N GLY A 195 -20.09 -1.58 8.90
CA GLY A 195 -18.89 -0.90 8.43
C GLY A 195 -18.70 0.40 9.19
N ALA A 196 -17.46 0.85 9.34
CA ALA A 196 -17.08 2.17 9.82
C ALA A 196 -16.35 2.97 8.73
N VAL A 197 -16.40 4.30 8.86
CA VAL A 197 -15.56 5.23 8.10
C VAL A 197 -14.93 6.21 9.07
N TYR A 198 -13.59 6.29 9.04
CA TYR A 198 -12.79 7.22 9.82
C TYR A 198 -12.44 8.42 8.95
N VAL A 199 -12.63 9.63 9.47
CA VAL A 199 -12.33 10.87 8.76
C VAL A 199 -11.28 11.65 9.51
N TYR A 200 -10.17 11.93 8.85
CA TYR A 200 -9.06 12.74 9.34
C TYR A 200 -9.01 14.04 8.55
N SER A 201 -8.70 15.15 9.22
CA SER A 201 -8.55 16.45 8.59
C SER A 201 -7.32 17.15 9.12
N SER A 202 -6.51 17.75 8.24
CA SER A 202 -5.45 18.66 8.67
C SER A 202 -6.08 20.00 9.10
N THR A 203 -6.15 20.26 10.40
CA THR A 203 -6.50 21.59 10.95
C THR A 203 -5.37 22.59 10.75
#